data_AF-A6JXE0-F1
#
_entry.id   AF-A6JXE0-F1
#
_cell.length_a   1.000
_cell.length_b   1.000
_cell.length_c   1.000
_cell.angle_alpha   90.00
_cell.angle_beta   90.00
_cell.angle_gamma   90.00
#
_symmetry.space_group_name_H-M   'P 1'
#
loop_
_entity.id
_entity.type
_entity.pdbx_description
1 polymer ?
#
loop_
_entity_poly.entity_id
_entity_poly.type
_entity_poly.pdbx_seq_one_letter_code
_entity_poly.pdbx_strand_id
1 'polypeptide(L)'
;MLPLPQLCALWGCLLTAVHLGQCVTCSDKQYLQGGECCDLCQPGNRLVSHCTALEKTQCQPCDSGEFSAHWNREIRCHQHRHCELNQGLQVKKEGTAVSDTVCTCKEGQHCASKECETCAQHTPCGPGFGVVQMATETTDTVCQPCPVGFFSNGSSLFEKCHPWTSCEDQKLMVLREGTSQTDTLCGKSRGEWV
;
A
#
# COMPACT_ATOMS: atom_id res chain seq x y z
N MET A 1 -15.99 88.75 16.04
CA MET A 1 -15.98 88.82 17.52
C MET A 1 -15.13 87.66 18.02
N LEU A 2 -13.92 87.95 18.50
CA LEU A 2 -13.07 86.99 19.23
C LEU A 2 -13.62 86.84 20.66
N PRO A 3 -13.40 85.72 21.39
CA PRO A 3 -12.07 85.47 21.95
C PRO A 3 -11.59 83.99 22.01
N LEU A 4 -10.27 83.82 21.90
CA LEU A 4 -9.43 82.73 22.44
C LEU A 4 -9.49 82.76 24.00
N PRO A 5 -9.12 81.72 24.81
CA PRO A 5 -7.77 81.12 24.71
C PRO A 5 -7.52 79.69 25.28
N GLN A 6 -6.38 79.13 24.85
CA GLN A 6 -5.35 78.46 25.67
C GLN A 6 -5.37 76.96 26.06
N LEU A 7 -4.17 76.39 25.81
CA LEU A 7 -3.50 75.20 26.36
C LEU A 7 -4.00 73.81 25.95
N CYS A 8 -3.26 73.20 25.02
CA CYS A 8 -2.46 72.01 25.34
C CYS A 8 -1.36 71.86 24.30
N ALA A 9 -0.19 72.42 24.63
CA ALA A 9 1.05 72.12 23.96
C ALA A 9 1.48 70.70 24.34
N LEU A 10 1.99 69.97 23.35
CA LEU A 10 2.93 68.86 23.48
C LEU A 10 2.41 67.61 24.21
N TRP A 11 2.06 66.59 23.43
CA TRP A 11 2.78 65.32 23.54
C TRP A 11 2.83 64.67 22.18
N GLY A 12 4.05 64.52 21.68
CA GLY A 12 4.32 63.88 20.41
C GLY A 12 3.66 62.52 20.38
N CYS A 13 2.83 62.29 19.37
CA CYS A 13 2.62 60.95 18.87
C CYS A 13 3.98 60.45 18.39
N LEU A 14 4.74 59.88 19.33
CA LEU A 14 5.71 58.84 19.04
C LEU A 14 4.91 57.78 18.26
N LEU A 15 4.95 57.91 16.94
CA LEU A 15 4.81 56.79 16.03
C LEU A 15 5.95 55.86 16.41
N THR A 16 5.75 55.06 17.46
CA THR A 16 6.54 53.86 17.66
C THR A 16 6.26 53.05 16.41
N ALA A 17 7.18 53.12 15.45
CA ALA A 17 7.26 52.16 14.39
C ALA A 17 7.21 50.82 15.11
N VAL A 18 6.05 50.16 15.05
CA VAL A 18 5.94 48.76 15.35
C VAL A 18 6.89 48.17 14.33
N HIS A 19 8.11 47.84 14.76
CA HIS A 19 9.03 47.11 13.92
C HIS A 19 8.25 45.87 13.51
N LEU A 20 7.81 45.83 12.25
CA LEU A 20 7.40 44.60 11.62
C LEU A 20 8.64 43.73 11.69
N GLY A 21 8.73 42.91 12.75
CA GLY A 21 9.73 41.87 12.83
C GLY A 21 9.56 41.06 11.57
N GLN A 22 10.55 41.16 10.68
CA GLN A 22 10.55 40.42 9.43
C GLN A 22 10.41 38.95 9.81
N CYS A 23 9.27 38.36 9.47
CA CYS A 23 9.06 36.94 9.67
C CYS A 23 9.99 36.23 8.69
N VAL A 24 11.01 35.55 9.21
CA VAL A 24 11.93 34.78 8.38
C VAL A 24 11.18 33.54 7.89
N THR A 25 10.84 33.53 6.61
CA THR A 25 10.20 32.38 5.95
C THR A 25 11.24 31.64 5.12
N CYS A 26 11.47 30.37 5.45
CA CYS A 26 12.38 29.50 4.69
C CYS A 26 11.65 28.84 3.51
N SER A 27 12.42 28.43 2.49
CA SER A 27 11.89 27.67 1.35
C SER A 27 11.56 26.21 1.71
N ASP A 28 10.87 25.48 0.81
CA ASP A 28 10.43 24.10 1.03
C ASP A 28 11.56 23.10 1.33
N LYS A 29 12.80 23.41 0.92
CA LYS A 29 13.99 22.57 1.16
C LYS A 29 14.89 23.12 2.26
N GLN A 30 14.35 24.02 3.08
CA GLN A 30 15.07 24.67 4.16
C GLN A 30 14.27 24.58 5.46
N TYR A 31 14.96 24.77 6.58
CA TYR A 31 14.35 24.82 7.90
C TYR A 31 14.93 25.97 8.72
N LEU A 32 14.12 26.53 9.60
CA LEU A 32 14.54 27.61 10.48
C LEU A 32 15.35 27.05 11.65
N GLN A 33 16.55 27.56 11.85
CA GLN A 33 17.45 27.20 12.94
C GLN A 33 18.20 28.45 13.39
N GLY A 34 18.12 28.79 14.68
CA GLY A 34 18.84 29.95 15.22
C GLY A 34 18.47 31.31 14.59
N GLY A 35 17.31 31.42 13.94
CA GLY A 35 16.88 32.63 13.21
C GLY A 35 17.34 32.70 11.77
N GLU A 36 18.04 31.68 11.26
CA GLU A 36 18.51 31.58 9.88
C GLU A 36 17.88 30.39 9.17
N CYS A 37 17.80 30.46 7.84
CA CYS A 37 17.32 29.35 7.01
C CYS A 37 18.47 28.43 6.63
N CYS A 38 18.45 27.23 7.19
CA CYS A 38 19.39 26.15 6.87
C CYS A 38 18.83 25.24 5.78
N ASP A 39 19.70 24.70 4.93
CA ASP A 39 19.31 23.69 3.94
C ASP A 39 19.02 22.34 4.60
N LEU A 40 17.94 21.66 4.21
CA LEU A 40 17.67 20.29 4.59
C LEU A 40 18.67 19.33 3.93
N CYS A 41 18.90 18.19 4.57
CA CYS A 41 19.64 17.09 3.94
C CYS A 41 18.79 16.45 2.85
N GLN A 42 19.37 16.26 1.67
CA GLN A 42 18.72 15.58 0.55
C GLN A 42 18.40 14.12 0.90
N PRO A 43 17.42 13.49 0.22
CA PRO A 43 17.15 12.06 0.36
C PRO A 43 18.42 11.22 0.29
N GLY A 44 18.49 10.18 1.13
CA GLY A 44 19.64 9.30 1.30
C GLY A 44 20.78 9.88 2.10
N ASN A 45 20.57 11.02 2.76
CA ASN A 45 21.52 11.60 3.70
C ASN A 45 20.83 11.93 5.02
N ARG A 46 21.60 11.83 6.11
CA ARG A 46 21.25 12.28 7.47
C ARG A 46 22.02 13.54 7.84
N LEU A 47 21.48 14.28 8.79
CA LEU A 47 22.09 15.45 9.39
C LEU A 47 23.25 15.04 10.32
N VAL A 48 24.39 15.70 10.16
CA VAL A 48 25.53 15.58 11.08
C VAL A 48 25.62 16.81 11.99
N SER A 49 25.49 18.00 11.39
CA SER A 49 25.47 19.26 12.13
C SER A 49 24.58 20.30 11.45
N HIS A 50 23.93 21.11 12.27
CA HIS A 50 23.12 22.23 11.81
C HIS A 50 23.98 23.31 11.14
N CYS A 51 23.35 24.14 10.29
CA CYS A 51 24.06 25.33 9.80
C CYS A 51 24.28 26.34 10.94
N THR A 52 25.27 27.19 10.74
CA THR A 52 25.53 28.39 11.54
C THR A 52 25.58 29.60 10.59
N ALA A 53 25.74 30.80 11.15
CA ALA A 53 25.90 32.03 10.34
C ALA A 53 27.06 31.98 9.33
N LEU A 54 28.02 31.05 9.52
CA LEU A 54 29.21 30.93 8.68
C LEU A 54 29.29 29.58 7.95
N GLU A 55 28.72 28.52 8.51
CA GLU A 55 28.84 27.16 7.99
C GLU A 55 27.49 26.62 7.51
N LYS A 56 27.48 25.95 6.37
CA LYS A 56 26.27 25.30 5.84
C LYS A 56 25.93 24.05 6.66
N THR A 57 24.69 23.58 6.51
CA THR A 57 24.26 22.30 7.08
C THR A 57 25.15 21.17 6.57
N GLN A 58 25.66 20.35 7.47
CA GLN A 58 26.47 19.20 7.12
C GLN A 58 25.64 17.94 7.12
N CYS A 59 25.65 17.25 5.98
CA CYS A 59 24.92 16.02 5.75
C CYS A 59 25.89 14.90 5.38
N GLN A 60 25.53 13.68 5.74
CA GLN A 60 26.29 12.47 5.42
C GLN A 60 25.35 11.42 4.80
N PRO A 61 25.82 10.60 3.85
CA PRO A 61 25.04 9.48 3.32
C PRO A 61 24.58 8.53 4.42
N CYS A 62 23.41 7.93 4.21
CA CYS A 62 22.96 6.80 5.04
C CYS A 62 23.94 5.63 4.93
N ASP A 63 24.10 4.90 6.03
CA ASP A 63 24.96 3.72 6.07
C ASP A 63 24.29 2.54 5.32
N SER A 64 25.05 1.49 5.02
CA SER A 64 24.50 0.29 4.36
C SER A 64 23.41 -0.34 5.23
N GLY A 65 22.25 -0.64 4.64
CA GLY A 65 21.08 -1.14 5.37
C GLY A 65 20.18 -0.03 5.93
N GLU A 66 20.45 1.23 5.60
CA GLU A 66 19.63 2.37 5.99
C GLU A 66 19.19 3.22 4.79
N PHE A 67 18.13 4.01 4.98
CA PHE A 67 17.60 4.94 3.99
C PHE A 67 17.00 6.21 4.60
N SER A 68 16.88 7.25 3.78
CA SER A 68 16.04 8.42 4.06
C SER A 68 15.34 8.86 2.77
N ALA A 69 14.01 8.82 2.75
CA ALA A 69 13.24 9.03 1.52
C ALA A 69 13.03 10.50 1.14
N HIS A 70 13.18 11.42 2.09
CA HIS A 70 12.76 12.81 1.93
C HIS A 70 13.85 13.79 2.35
N TRP A 71 13.65 15.05 1.95
CA TRP A 71 14.45 16.16 2.46
C TRP A 71 14.22 16.27 3.97
N ASN A 72 15.28 16.11 4.76
CA ASN A 72 15.14 15.84 6.19
C ASN A 72 16.19 16.59 7.02
N ARG A 73 15.99 16.56 8.34
CA ARG A 73 16.93 17.05 9.36
C ARG A 73 17.23 15.97 10.41
N GLU A 74 17.06 14.71 10.03
CA GLU A 74 17.16 13.59 10.96
C GLU A 74 18.63 13.21 11.14
N ILE A 75 19.04 13.01 12.39
CA ILE A 75 20.42 12.63 12.72
C ILE A 75 20.72 11.15 12.51
N ARG A 76 19.70 10.35 12.19
CA ARG A 76 19.77 8.91 11.91
C ARG A 76 18.90 8.62 10.70
N CYS A 77 19.34 7.69 9.87
CA CYS A 77 18.51 7.17 8.79
C CYS A 77 17.59 6.06 9.33
N HIS A 78 16.57 5.70 8.57
CA HIS A 78 15.69 4.57 8.88
C HIS A 78 16.35 3.27 8.45
N GLN A 79 16.21 2.21 9.24
CA GLN A 79 16.68 0.89 8.84
C GLN A 79 15.80 0.33 7.73
N HIS A 80 16.41 -0.40 6.80
CA HIS A 80 15.67 -1.15 5.80
C HIS A 80 14.79 -2.21 6.47
N ARG A 81 13.56 -2.34 5.98
CA ARG A 81 12.65 -3.42 6.34
C ARG A 81 13.31 -4.77 6.05
N HIS A 82 13.24 -5.67 7.02
CA HIS A 82 13.67 -7.05 6.86
C HIS A 82 12.49 -7.92 6.39
N CYS A 83 12.70 -8.70 5.33
CA CYS A 83 11.68 -9.62 4.83
C CYS A 83 11.84 -11.00 5.48
N GLU A 84 11.12 -11.19 6.57
CA GLU A 84 11.18 -12.38 7.44
C GLU A 84 10.70 -13.65 6.72
N LEU A 85 11.65 -14.53 6.36
CA LEU A 85 11.36 -15.74 5.57
C LEU A 85 10.41 -16.72 6.26
N ASN A 86 10.45 -16.77 7.60
CA ASN A 86 9.57 -17.58 8.45
C ASN A 86 8.13 -17.06 8.46
N GLN A 87 7.91 -15.79 8.10
CA GLN A 87 6.58 -15.18 7.95
C GLN A 87 6.04 -15.30 6.51
N GLY A 88 6.76 -16.03 5.64
CA GLY A 88 6.37 -16.22 4.23
C GLY A 88 6.76 -15.07 3.30
N LEU A 89 7.44 -14.05 3.84
CA LEU A 89 7.92 -12.90 3.07
C LEU A 89 9.18 -13.23 2.26
N GLN A 90 9.38 -12.50 1.17
CA GLN A 90 10.59 -12.48 0.36
C GLN A 90 10.84 -11.05 -0.15
N VAL A 91 12.09 -10.74 -0.48
CA VAL A 91 12.44 -9.43 -1.05
C VAL A 91 11.91 -9.34 -2.48
N LYS A 92 11.02 -8.38 -2.73
CA LYS A 92 10.56 -8.02 -4.08
C LYS A 92 11.49 -7.01 -4.72
N LYS A 93 11.96 -6.05 -3.91
CA LYS A 93 12.89 -4.99 -4.34
C LYS A 93 13.80 -4.64 -3.17
N GLU A 94 15.10 -4.67 -3.43
CA GLU A 94 16.11 -4.25 -2.47
C GLU A 94 15.98 -2.77 -2.11
N GLY A 95 16.29 -2.46 -0.85
CA GLY A 95 16.39 -1.09 -0.36
C GLY A 95 17.53 -0.33 -1.02
N THR A 96 17.41 0.98 -1.07
CA THR A 96 18.46 1.90 -1.53
C THR A 96 18.67 2.98 -0.47
N ALA A 97 19.65 3.86 -0.65
CA ALA A 97 19.82 5.00 0.27
C ALA A 97 18.57 5.89 0.35
N VAL A 98 17.72 5.91 -0.69
CA VAL A 98 16.53 6.79 -0.77
C VAL A 98 15.20 6.04 -0.65
N SER A 99 15.21 4.72 -0.53
CA SER A 99 13.99 3.92 -0.51
C SER A 99 14.14 2.69 0.36
N ASP A 100 13.06 2.33 1.06
CA ASP A 100 13.02 1.10 1.83
C ASP A 100 13.03 -0.16 0.95
N THR A 101 13.38 -1.29 1.56
CA THR A 101 13.18 -2.63 1.01
C THR A 101 11.69 -2.93 0.89
N VAL A 102 11.27 -3.45 -0.25
CA VAL A 102 9.89 -3.87 -0.49
C VAL A 102 9.80 -5.39 -0.36
N CYS A 103 9.01 -5.85 0.60
CA CYS A 103 8.69 -7.26 0.78
C CYS A 103 7.44 -7.66 0.01
N THR A 104 7.36 -8.93 -0.38
CA THR A 104 6.15 -9.56 -0.94
C THR A 104 6.01 -10.97 -0.40
N CYS A 105 4.82 -11.56 -0.53
CA CYS A 105 4.61 -12.96 -0.20
C CYS A 105 5.21 -13.90 -1.24
N LYS A 106 5.59 -15.10 -0.80
CA LYS A 106 5.96 -16.19 -1.71
C LYS A 106 4.79 -16.59 -2.61
N GLU A 107 5.11 -17.24 -3.72
CA GLU A 107 4.08 -17.77 -4.62
C GLU A 107 3.11 -18.71 -3.88
N GLY A 108 1.82 -18.62 -4.22
CA GLY A 108 0.74 -19.33 -3.53
C GLY A 108 0.28 -18.67 -2.22
N GLN A 109 0.76 -17.47 -1.89
CA GLN A 109 0.38 -16.72 -0.70
C GLN A 109 -0.02 -15.29 -1.00
N HIS A 110 -0.76 -14.68 -0.08
CA HIS A 110 -1.17 -13.28 -0.10
C HIS A 110 -0.89 -12.60 1.23
N CYS A 111 -0.77 -11.27 1.23
CA CYS A 111 -0.65 -10.48 2.45
C CYS A 111 -1.88 -10.69 3.35
N ALA A 112 -1.66 -11.11 4.60
CA ALA A 112 -2.76 -11.30 5.57
C ALA A 112 -3.35 -9.97 6.07
N SER A 113 -2.59 -8.88 5.98
CA SER A 113 -2.99 -7.52 6.35
C SER A 113 -2.52 -6.50 5.32
N LYS A 114 -2.99 -5.26 5.45
CA LYS A 114 -2.59 -4.15 4.57
C LYS A 114 -1.10 -3.81 4.69
N GLU A 115 -0.56 -3.96 5.89
CA GLU A 115 0.86 -3.74 6.22
C GLU A 115 1.77 -4.87 5.73
N CYS A 116 1.14 -6.00 5.34
CA CYS A 116 1.78 -7.20 4.82
C CYS A 116 2.92 -7.68 5.71
N GLU A 117 2.68 -7.75 7.02
CA GLU A 117 3.68 -8.26 7.98
C GLU A 117 3.78 -9.79 7.88
N THR A 118 2.66 -10.47 7.64
CA THR A 118 2.61 -11.92 7.47
C THR A 118 1.87 -12.32 6.19
N CYS A 119 2.17 -13.52 5.72
CA CYS A 119 1.55 -14.10 4.53
C CYS A 119 0.62 -15.26 4.89
N ALA A 120 -0.53 -15.31 4.22
CA ALA A 120 -1.49 -16.40 4.30
C ALA A 120 -1.52 -17.18 2.97
N GLN A 121 -1.74 -18.48 3.05
CA GLN A 121 -1.90 -19.31 1.86
C GLN A 121 -3.15 -18.90 1.08
N HIS A 122 -3.10 -19.02 -0.25
CA HIS A 122 -4.31 -18.90 -1.06
C HIS A 122 -5.28 -20.04 -0.75
N THR A 123 -6.55 -19.69 -0.60
CA THR A 123 -7.61 -20.65 -0.29
C THR A 123 -8.17 -21.24 -1.59
N PRO A 124 -8.12 -22.57 -1.79
CA PRO A 124 -8.76 -23.19 -2.93
C PRO A 124 -10.28 -23.20 -2.78
N CYS A 125 -11.00 -23.00 -3.88
CA CYS A 125 -12.44 -23.22 -3.94
C CYS A 125 -12.71 -24.71 -3.95
N GLY A 126 -13.34 -25.22 -2.90
CA GLY A 126 -13.68 -26.63 -2.78
C GLY A 126 -14.86 -27.06 -3.67
N PRO A 127 -15.21 -28.36 -3.64
CA PRO A 127 -16.34 -28.88 -4.42
C PRO A 127 -17.62 -28.11 -4.16
N GLY A 128 -18.39 -27.84 -5.22
CA GLY A 128 -19.61 -27.03 -5.13
C GLY A 128 -19.39 -25.54 -5.30
N PHE A 129 -18.13 -25.09 -5.33
CA PHE A 129 -17.73 -23.70 -5.52
C PHE A 129 -16.76 -23.57 -6.68
N GLY A 130 -16.83 -22.45 -7.38
CA GLY A 130 -15.92 -22.09 -8.46
C GLY A 130 -15.25 -20.75 -8.23
N VAL A 131 -14.07 -20.59 -8.82
CA VAL A 131 -13.28 -19.37 -8.75
C VAL A 131 -13.95 -18.27 -9.60
N VAL A 132 -14.26 -17.14 -8.98
CA VAL A 132 -14.72 -15.94 -9.70
C VAL A 132 -13.64 -14.90 -9.83
N GLN A 133 -12.70 -14.86 -8.88
CA GLN A 133 -11.50 -14.05 -8.93
C GLN A 133 -10.32 -14.87 -8.39
N MET A 134 -9.25 -14.92 -9.16
CA MET A 134 -8.01 -15.57 -8.75
C MET A 134 -7.32 -14.74 -7.67
N ALA A 135 -6.62 -15.43 -6.77
CA ALA A 135 -5.81 -14.77 -5.77
C ALA A 135 -4.68 -13.92 -6.40
N THR A 136 -4.24 -12.91 -5.67
CA THR A 136 -3.12 -12.03 -6.02
C THR A 136 -2.09 -12.00 -4.88
N GLU A 137 -1.04 -11.20 -5.01
CA GLU A 137 -0.06 -10.98 -3.93
C GLU A 137 -0.70 -10.38 -2.66
N THR A 138 -1.86 -9.72 -2.78
CA THR A 138 -2.51 -8.98 -1.67
C THR A 138 -3.94 -9.42 -1.37
N THR A 139 -4.52 -10.30 -2.19
CA THR A 139 -5.90 -10.75 -2.04
C THR A 139 -6.00 -12.25 -2.21
N ASP A 140 -6.87 -12.90 -1.42
CA ASP A 140 -7.14 -14.33 -1.57
C ASP A 140 -8.03 -14.63 -2.80
N THR A 141 -8.17 -15.92 -3.11
CA THR A 141 -9.12 -16.43 -4.11
C THR A 141 -10.54 -16.13 -3.65
N VAL A 142 -11.38 -15.65 -4.56
CA VAL A 142 -12.81 -15.46 -4.28
C VAL A 142 -13.59 -16.61 -4.90
N CYS A 143 -14.28 -17.35 -4.03
CA CYS A 143 -15.11 -18.50 -4.38
C CYS A 143 -16.59 -18.16 -4.34
N GLN A 144 -17.35 -18.66 -5.30
CA GLN A 144 -18.82 -18.58 -5.28
C GLN A 144 -19.46 -19.95 -5.49
N PRO A 145 -20.65 -20.21 -4.91
CA PRO A 145 -21.38 -21.44 -5.15
C PRO A 145 -21.68 -21.61 -6.64
N CYS A 146 -21.59 -22.84 -7.14
CA CYS A 146 -21.95 -23.12 -8.52
C CYS A 146 -23.47 -22.93 -8.72
N PRO A 147 -23.88 -22.11 -9.71
CA PRO A 147 -25.30 -21.95 -10.03
C PRO A 147 -25.87 -23.24 -10.63
N VAL A 148 -27.20 -23.35 -10.63
CA VAL A 148 -27.90 -24.49 -11.26
C VAL A 148 -27.48 -24.60 -12.73
N GLY A 149 -27.21 -25.84 -13.17
CA GLY A 149 -26.64 -26.10 -14.49
C GLY A 149 -25.11 -26.18 -14.50
N PHE A 150 -24.44 -25.96 -13.36
CA PHE A 150 -22.98 -26.00 -13.25
C PHE A 150 -22.52 -26.83 -12.04
N PHE A 151 -21.31 -27.37 -12.12
CA PHE A 151 -20.67 -28.13 -11.05
C PHE A 151 -19.17 -27.86 -10.90
N SER A 152 -18.63 -28.21 -9.75
CA SER A 152 -17.19 -28.30 -9.47
C SER A 152 -16.96 -29.49 -8.54
N ASN A 153 -16.16 -30.47 -8.97
CA ASN A 153 -15.96 -31.74 -8.25
C ASN A 153 -14.66 -31.80 -7.43
N GLY A 154 -13.78 -30.81 -7.59
CA GLY A 154 -12.46 -30.76 -6.97
C GLY A 154 -12.24 -29.47 -6.18
N SER A 155 -11.08 -29.38 -5.54
CA SER A 155 -10.59 -28.15 -4.92
C SER A 155 -9.57 -27.49 -5.84
N SER A 156 -9.80 -26.24 -6.23
CA SER A 156 -8.92 -25.53 -7.17
C SER A 156 -8.74 -24.04 -6.84
N LEU A 157 -7.58 -23.50 -7.18
CA LEU A 157 -7.24 -22.08 -7.05
C LEU A 157 -7.61 -21.25 -8.30
N PHE A 158 -7.96 -21.92 -9.41
CA PHE A 158 -8.21 -21.25 -10.70
C PHE A 158 -9.43 -21.78 -11.46
N GLU A 159 -9.93 -22.98 -11.15
CA GLU A 159 -11.07 -23.56 -11.88
C GLU A 159 -12.38 -22.87 -11.51
N LYS A 160 -13.13 -22.50 -12.56
CA LYS A 160 -14.50 -22.01 -12.44
C LYS A 160 -15.46 -23.20 -12.42
N CYS A 161 -16.71 -22.95 -12.07
CA CYS A 161 -17.74 -23.97 -12.23
C CYS A 161 -17.89 -24.35 -13.71
N HIS A 162 -17.96 -25.65 -13.99
CA HIS A 162 -18.14 -26.20 -15.32
C HIS A 162 -19.63 -26.46 -15.57
N PRO A 163 -20.14 -26.21 -16.79
CA PRO A 163 -21.53 -26.55 -17.11
C PRO A 163 -21.73 -28.06 -17.02
N TRP A 164 -22.93 -28.49 -16.64
CA TRP A 164 -23.30 -29.90 -16.71
C TRP A 164 -23.23 -30.42 -18.14
N THR A 165 -22.85 -31.69 -18.30
CA THR A 165 -22.88 -32.39 -19.58
C THR A 165 -24.32 -32.45 -20.10
N SER A 166 -24.53 -31.98 -21.33
CA SER A 166 -25.79 -32.16 -22.06
C SER A 166 -25.87 -33.58 -22.61
N CYS A 167 -26.74 -34.42 -22.04
CA CYS A 167 -26.97 -35.76 -22.55
C CYS A 167 -27.65 -35.77 -23.92
N GLU A 168 -28.47 -34.74 -24.20
CA GLU A 168 -29.15 -34.60 -25.50
C GLU A 168 -28.15 -34.42 -26.65
N ASP A 169 -27.09 -33.62 -26.43
CA ASP A 169 -26.01 -33.42 -27.41
C ASP A 169 -25.30 -34.74 -27.76
N GLN A 170 -25.30 -35.68 -26.81
CA GLN A 170 -24.72 -37.01 -26.96
C GLN A 170 -25.74 -38.07 -27.43
N LYS A 171 -27.01 -37.70 -27.65
CA LYS A 171 -28.13 -38.61 -27.95
C LYS A 171 -28.32 -39.69 -26.88
N LEU A 172 -28.10 -39.32 -25.62
CA LEU A 172 -28.28 -40.16 -24.45
C LEU A 172 -29.40 -39.61 -23.56
N MET A 173 -29.94 -40.45 -22.68
CA MET A 173 -30.88 -40.00 -21.66
C MET A 173 -30.15 -39.67 -20.35
N VAL A 174 -30.70 -38.73 -19.59
CA VAL A 174 -30.22 -38.41 -18.25
C VAL A 174 -30.54 -39.60 -17.33
N LEU A 175 -29.51 -40.25 -16.81
CA LEU A 175 -29.64 -41.30 -15.79
C LEU A 175 -29.71 -40.70 -14.38
N ARG A 176 -28.97 -39.61 -14.15
CA ARG A 176 -28.95 -38.87 -12.88
C ARG A 176 -28.67 -37.40 -13.15
N GLU A 177 -29.48 -36.54 -12.56
CA GLU A 177 -29.30 -35.09 -12.61
C GLU A 177 -27.95 -34.67 -12.01
N GLY A 178 -27.38 -33.61 -12.56
CA GLY A 178 -26.22 -32.94 -12.00
C GLY A 178 -26.53 -32.25 -10.66
N THR A 179 -25.48 -31.97 -9.91
CA THR A 179 -25.52 -31.16 -8.67
C THR A 179 -24.46 -30.06 -8.77
N SER A 180 -24.36 -29.19 -7.76
CA SER A 180 -23.24 -28.24 -7.70
C SER A 180 -21.87 -28.92 -7.58
N GLN A 181 -21.81 -30.20 -7.18
CA GLN A 181 -20.56 -30.94 -6.98
C GLN A 181 -20.29 -32.02 -8.02
N THR A 182 -21.32 -32.48 -8.73
CA THR A 182 -21.21 -33.63 -9.63
C THR A 182 -21.89 -33.35 -10.95
N ASP A 183 -21.27 -33.81 -12.02
CA ASP A 183 -21.87 -33.73 -13.35
C ASP A 183 -23.13 -34.60 -13.49
N THR A 184 -23.92 -34.28 -14.50
CA THR A 184 -25.03 -35.10 -14.99
C THR A 184 -24.50 -36.41 -15.54
N LEU A 185 -25.13 -37.53 -15.16
CA LEU A 185 -24.78 -38.84 -15.69
C LEU A 185 -25.69 -39.19 -16.86
N CYS A 186 -25.08 -39.41 -18.02
CA CYS A 186 -25.77 -39.82 -19.24
C CYS A 186 -25.65 -41.33 -19.49
N GLY A 187 -26.62 -41.93 -20.18
CA GLY A 187 -26.54 -43.31 -20.63
C GLY A 187 -27.64 -43.69 -21.60
N LYS A 188 -27.56 -44.91 -22.14
CA LYS A 188 -28.59 -45.45 -23.04
C LYS A 188 -29.77 -46.00 -22.25
N SER A 189 -30.96 -45.89 -22.80
CA SER A 189 -32.11 -46.62 -22.27
C SER A 189 -31.84 -48.12 -22.32
N ARG A 190 -32.23 -48.86 -21.26
CA ARG A 190 -32.13 -50.34 -21.24
C ARG A 190 -33.14 -51.00 -22.20
N GLY A 191 -33.49 -50.36 -23.31
CA GLY A 191 -34.60 -50.76 -24.19
C GLY A 191 -34.33 -50.78 -25.70
N GLU A 192 -33.14 -50.39 -26.19
CA GLU A 192 -32.83 -50.47 -27.62
C GLU A 192 -31.95 -51.68 -27.94
N TRP A 193 -32.56 -52.86 -27.77
CA TRP A 193 -32.26 -54.04 -28.57
C TRP A 193 -33.52 -54.31 -29.39
N VAL A 194 -33.61 -53.71 -30.57
CA VAL A 194 -34.56 -54.12 -31.62
C VAL A 194 -33.73 -54.63 -32.79
#